data_AF-A0A523A203-F1
#
_entry.id   AF-A0A523A203-F1
#
_cell.length_a   1.000
_cell.length_b   1.000
_cell.length_c   1.000
_cell.angle_alpha   90.00
_cell.angle_beta   90.00
_cell.angle_gamma   90.00
#
_symmetry.space_group_name_H-M   'P 1'
#
loop_
_entity.id
_entity.type
_entity.pdbx_description
1 polymer ?
#
loop_
_entity_poly.entity_id
_entity_poly.type
_entity_poly.pdbx_seq_one_letter_code
_entity_poly.pdbx_strand_id
1 'polypeptide(L)'
;MSLEDAVLCLEAQAKGEIPDHRLVVSGALALDTLILLGIASRDIQDAAAGLRIVAEGGTLALDDSGRARASILAADVRRFVNFDESKET
;
A
#
# COMPACT_ATOMS: atom_id res chain seq x y z
N MET A 1 -9.51 -4.80 -7.33
CA MET A 1 -8.53 -3.87 -6.75
C MET A 1 -8.85 -3.81 -5.28
N SER A 2 -7.94 -4.24 -4.41
CA SER A 2 -8.20 -4.34 -2.97
C SER A 2 -7.19 -3.52 -2.17
N LEU A 3 -7.67 -2.82 -1.14
CA LEU A 3 -6.81 -2.17 -0.16
C LEU A 3 -6.07 -3.20 0.71
N GLU A 4 -6.60 -4.41 0.87
CA GLU A 4 -5.89 -5.51 1.55
C GLU A 4 -4.65 -5.94 0.78
N ASP A 5 -4.72 -5.98 -0.56
CA ASP A 5 -3.56 -6.30 -1.40
C ASP A 5 -2.43 -5.28 -1.18
N ALA A 6 -2.78 -3.99 -1.05
CA ALA A 6 -1.83 -2.95 -0.72
C ALA A 6 -1.18 -3.16 0.67
N VAL A 7 -1.98 -3.52 1.68
CA VAL A 7 -1.48 -3.83 3.03
C VAL A 7 -0.49 -4.99 2.98
N LEU A 8 -0.85 -6.10 2.31
CA LEU A 8 0.02 -7.27 2.19
C LEU A 8 1.36 -6.94 1.52
N CYS A 9 1.34 -6.09 0.48
CA CYS A 9 2.56 -5.65 -0.19
C CYS A 9 3.46 -4.79 0.71
N LEU A 10 2.87 -3.85 1.46
CA LEU A 10 3.61 -2.98 2.38
C LEU A 10 4.19 -3.78 3.56
N GLU A 11 3.48 -4.81 4.05
CA GLU A 11 3.99 -5.71 5.07
C GLU A 11 5.15 -6.59 4.57
N ALA A 12 5.08 -7.08 3.33
CA ALA A 12 6.19 -7.78 2.70
C ALA A 12 7.42 -6.87 2.60
N GLN A 13 7.23 -5.63 2.12
CA GLN A 13 8.30 -4.62 2.07
C GLN A 13 8.89 -4.32 3.46
N ALA A 14 8.06 -4.23 4.50
CA ALA A 14 8.51 -4.02 5.88
C ALA A 14 9.35 -5.20 6.42
N LYS A 15 9.10 -6.41 5.94
CA LYS A 15 9.91 -7.60 6.25
C LYS A 15 11.17 -7.72 5.39
N GLY A 16 11.31 -6.87 4.37
CA GLY A 16 12.39 -6.95 3.39
C GLY A 16 12.16 -8.04 2.33
N GLU A 17 10.93 -8.48 2.18
CA GLU A 17 10.50 -9.46 1.19
C GLU A 17 10.10 -8.77 -0.12
N ILE A 18 10.13 -9.53 -1.22
CA ILE A 18 9.65 -9.05 -2.52
C ILE A 18 8.15 -9.34 -2.58
N PRO A 19 7.27 -8.32 -2.68
CA PRO A 19 5.84 -8.53 -2.77
C PRO A 19 5.43 -9.14 -4.12
N ASP A 20 4.34 -9.91 -4.13
CA ASP A 20 3.76 -10.47 -5.35
C ASP A 20 3.29 -9.34 -6.28
N HIS A 21 3.82 -9.32 -7.50
CA HIS A 21 3.53 -8.28 -8.50
C HIS A 21 2.03 -8.11 -8.78
N ARG A 22 1.24 -9.18 -8.75
CA ARG A 22 -0.22 -9.10 -8.98
C ARG A 22 -0.90 -8.32 -7.85
N LEU A 23 -0.48 -8.56 -6.60
CA LEU A 23 -0.97 -7.83 -5.44
C LEU A 23 -0.52 -6.37 -5.48
N VAL A 24 0.72 -6.11 -5.91
CA VAL A 24 1.26 -4.76 -6.04
C VAL A 24 0.42 -3.93 -7.03
N VAL A 25 0.11 -4.48 -8.21
CA VAL A 25 -0.73 -3.79 -9.21
C VAL A 25 -2.14 -3.53 -8.67
N SER A 26 -2.77 -4.56 -8.07
CA SER A 26 -4.11 -4.44 -7.50
C SER A 26 -4.18 -3.40 -6.38
N GLY A 27 -3.19 -3.42 -5.48
CA GLY A 27 -3.07 -2.51 -4.34
C GLY A 27 -2.75 -1.07 -4.74
N ALA A 28 -1.84 -0.88 -5.70
CA ALA A 28 -1.52 0.46 -6.22
C ALA A 28 -2.77 1.15 -6.80
N LEU A 29 -3.57 0.43 -7.59
CA LEU A 29 -4.82 0.97 -8.15
C LEU A 29 -5.87 1.27 -7.08
N ALA A 30 -5.95 0.45 -6.02
CA ALA A 30 -6.86 0.70 -4.90
C ALA A 30 -6.50 1.98 -4.14
N LEU A 31 -5.21 2.20 -3.86
CA LEU A 31 -4.73 3.44 -3.23
C LEU A 31 -4.95 4.67 -4.13
N ASP A 32 -4.73 4.53 -5.44
CA ASP A 32 -5.00 5.61 -6.40
C ASP A 32 -6.48 6.01 -6.41
N THR A 33 -7.38 5.05 -6.24
CA THR A 33 -8.81 5.33 -6.10
C THR A 33 -9.09 6.18 -4.86
N LEU A 34 -8.48 5.89 -3.70
CA LEU A 34 -8.63 6.72 -2.50
C LEU A 34 -8.09 8.15 -2.70
N ILE A 35 -6.99 8.29 -3.45
CA ILE A 35 -6.41 9.59 -3.80
C ILE A 35 -7.39 10.39 -4.68
N LEU A 36 -7.94 9.76 -5.72
CA LEU A 36 -8.88 10.41 -6.64
C LEU A 36 -10.20 10.80 -5.94
N LEU A 37 -10.61 10.06 -4.92
CA LEU A 37 -11.77 10.40 -4.09
C LEU A 37 -11.51 11.54 -3.09
N GLY A 38 -10.26 12.02 -2.97
CA GLY A 38 -9.89 13.11 -2.07
C GLY A 38 -9.80 12.71 -0.59
N ILE A 39 -9.70 11.41 -0.31
CA ILE A 39 -9.72 10.84 1.05
C ILE A 39 -8.29 10.49 1.54
N ALA A 40 -7.29 10.60 0.66
CA ALA A 40 -5.92 10.18 0.94
C ALA A 40 -5.12 11.16 1.83
N SER A 41 -4.45 10.60 2.84
CA SER A 41 -3.37 11.28 3.58
C SER A 41 -2.05 11.26 2.79
N ARG A 42 -1.04 11.98 3.29
CA ARG A 42 0.33 11.89 2.74
C ARG A 42 0.86 10.46 2.75
N ASP A 43 0.57 9.69 3.80
CA ASP A 43 1.03 8.31 3.92
C ASP A 43 0.37 7.40 2.86
N ILE A 44 -0.91 7.65 2.53
CA ILE A 44 -1.57 6.94 1.42
C ILE A 44 -0.95 7.31 0.06
N GLN A 45 -0.57 8.58 -0.13
CA GLN A 45 0.11 9.01 -1.35
C GLN A 45 1.51 8.40 -1.47
N ASP A 46 2.27 8.36 -0.38
CA ASP A 46 3.59 7.72 -0.32
C ASP A 46 3.48 6.22 -0.62
N ALA A 47 2.49 5.53 -0.03
CA ALA A 47 2.23 4.12 -0.29
C ALA A 47 1.86 3.86 -1.76
N ALA A 48 0.99 4.68 -2.33
CA ALA A 48 0.57 4.55 -3.72
C ALA A 48 1.75 4.74 -4.69
N ALA A 49 2.56 5.77 -4.46
CA ALA A 49 3.75 6.04 -5.25
C ALA A 49 4.76 4.89 -5.17
N GLY A 50 5.01 4.38 -3.96
CA GLY A 50 5.91 3.24 -3.74
C GLY A 50 5.45 1.97 -4.44
N LEU A 51 4.17 1.59 -4.29
CA LEU A 51 3.63 0.41 -4.97
C LEU A 51 3.59 0.59 -6.50
N ARG A 52 3.37 1.81 -7.00
CA ARG A 52 3.40 2.07 -8.45
C ARG A 52 4.78 1.86 -9.06
N ILE A 53 5.84 2.33 -8.40
CA ILE A 53 7.22 2.08 -8.84
C ILE A 53 7.46 0.57 -8.97
N VAL A 54 6.99 -0.22 -8.00
CA VAL A 54 7.15 -1.68 -8.01
C VAL A 54 6.26 -2.34 -9.08
N ALA A 55 5.04 -1.85 -9.29
CA ALA A 55 4.12 -2.33 -10.32
C ALA A 55 4.69 -2.16 -11.74
N GLU A 56 5.43 -1.07 -11.97
CA GLU A 56 6.08 -0.76 -13.25
C GLU A 56 7.39 -1.56 -13.48
N GLY A 57 7.74 -2.47 -12.55
CA GLY A 57 8.94 -3.30 -12.63
C GLY A 57 10.18 -2.68 -11.98
N GLY A 58 10.02 -1.57 -11.27
CA GLY A 58 11.05 -1.00 -10.41
C GLY A 58 11.21 -1.75 -9.09
N THR A 59 12.24 -1.37 -8.33
CA THR A 59 12.54 -1.94 -7.01
C THR A 59 12.77 -0.83 -6.00
N LEU A 60 12.23 -1.00 -4.79
CA LEU A 60 12.55 -0.16 -3.65
C LEU A 60 13.61 -0.87 -2.80
N ALA A 61 14.86 -0.43 -2.88
CA ALA A 61 15.96 -0.95 -2.04
C ALA A 61 15.86 -0.35 -0.63
N LEU A 62 14.94 -0.88 0.18
CA LEU A 62 14.64 -0.36 1.51
C LEU A 62 15.67 -0.80 2.55
N ASP A 63 16.33 0.17 3.18
CA ASP A 63 17.09 -0.02 4.41
C ASP A 63 16.15 -0.20 5.62
N ASP A 64 16.73 -0.33 6.82
CA ASP A 64 15.97 -0.56 8.05
C ASP A 64 14.95 0.57 8.32
N SER A 65 15.29 1.81 7.96
CA SER A 65 14.40 2.97 8.09
C SER A 65 13.26 2.89 7.09
N GLY A 66 13.55 2.56 5.83
CA GLY A 66 12.56 2.36 4.78
C GLY A 66 11.60 1.22 5.11
N ARG A 67 12.10 0.12 5.68
CA ARG A 67 11.27 -1.00 6.14
C ARG A 67 10.37 -0.63 7.32
N ALA A 68 10.89 0.14 8.28
CA ALA A 68 10.07 0.69 9.35
C ALA A 68 8.97 1.62 8.81
N ARG A 69 9.29 2.45 7.81
CA ARG A 69 8.31 3.31 7.15
C ARG A 69 7.23 2.49 6.44
N ALA A 70 7.59 1.44 5.71
CA ALA A 70 6.62 0.55 5.05
C ALA A 70 5.62 -0.07 6.06
N SER A 71 6.09 -0.43 7.27
CA SER A 71 5.21 -0.92 8.35
C SER A 71 4.19 0.13 8.79
N ILE A 72 4.61 1.39 8.94
CA ILE A 72 3.72 2.51 9.28
C ILE A 72 2.67 2.72 8.17
N LEU A 73 3.10 2.69 6.91
CA LEU A 73 2.20 2.83 5.77
C LEU A 73 1.15 1.70 5.74
N ALA A 74 1.56 0.45 6.00
CA ALA A 74 0.64 -0.68 6.07
C ALA A 74 -0.44 -0.49 7.15
N ALA A 75 -0.05 0.00 8.33
CA ALA A 75 -0.98 0.27 9.43
C ALA A 75 -2.00 1.35 9.08
N ASP A 76 -1.57 2.40 8.37
CA ASP A 76 -2.46 3.49 7.93
C ASP A 76 -3.42 3.04 6.83
N VAL A 77 -2.96 2.27 5.84
CA VAL A 77 -3.83 1.71 4.78
C VAL A 77 -4.87 0.77 5.38
N ARG A 78 -4.50 -0.06 6.36
CA ARG A 78 -5.41 -1.00 7.02
C ARG A 78 -6.62 -0.34 7.70
N ARG A 79 -6.50 0.94 8.10
CA ARG A 79 -7.65 1.70 8.63
C ARG A 79 -8.75 1.92 7.59
N PHE A 80 -8.39 2.00 6.31
CA PHE A 80 -9.36 2.18 5.22
C PHE A 80 -10.02 0.86 4.82
N VAL A 81 -9.32 -0.27 4.93
CA VAL A 81 -9.92 -1.61 4.76
C VAL A 81 -11.08 -1.78 5.75
N ASN A 82 -10.82 -1.58 7.03
CA ASN A 82 -11.83 -1.75 8.08
C ASN A 82 -13.00 -0.76 7.96
N PHE A 83 -12.75 0.43 7.40
CA PHE A 83 -13.80 1.43 7.17
C PHE A 83 -14.76 1.00 6.05
N ASP A 84 -14.25 0.37 5.00
CA ASP A 84 -15.06 -0.14 3.87
C ASP A 84 -15.98 -1.29 4.34
N GLU A 85 -15.43 -2.25 5.10
CA GLU A 85 -16.21 -3.36 5.68
C GLU A 85 -17.32 -2.88 6.62
N SER A 86 -17.09 -1.77 7.33
CA SER A 86 -18.08 -1.18 8.25
C SER A 86 -19.27 -0.52 7.54
N LYS A 87 -19.20 -0.31 6.21
CA LYS A 87 -20.29 0.27 5.41
C LYS A 87 -21.18 -0.77 4.74
N GLU A 88 -20.75 -2.03 4.72
CA GLU A 88 -21.49 -3.15 4.13
C GLU A 88 -22.33 -3.93 5.15
N THR A 89 -22.34 -3.51 6.43
CA THR A 89 -23.18 -4.04 7.52
C THR A 89 -24.28 -3.07 7.93
#